data_AF-A0A2S4KRG6-F1
#
_entry.id   AF-A0A2S4KRG6-F1
#
_cell.length_a   1.000
_cell.length_b   1.000
_cell.length_c   1.000
_cell.angle_alpha   90.00
_cell.angle_beta   90.00
_cell.angle_gamma   90.00
#
_symmetry.space_group_name_H-M   'P 1'
#
loop_
_entity.id
_entity.type
_entity.pdbx_description
1 polymer ?
#
loop_
_entity_poly.entity_id
_entity_poly.type
_entity_poly.pdbx_seq_one_letter_code
_entity_poly.pdbx_strand_id
1 'polypeptide(L)'
;MRFSTALAVAAAAVANAQRPSDTPICDYYTKALLKENTAKNQATLLTLLVNTVVIGNYTMPNMKAVPGILAPGEVNGVKVDLAPYFSGMLASTNVGGKAQAVNFLDGGGAECETCDVM
;
A
#
# COMPACT_ATOMS: atom_id res chain seq x y z
N MET A 1 -41.77 -33.58 -15.25
CA MET A 1 -41.06 -32.72 -14.28
C MET A 1 -39.70 -33.34 -14.02
N ARG A 2 -38.61 -32.67 -14.42
CA ARG A 2 -37.24 -33.04 -14.05
C ARG A 2 -36.60 -31.78 -13.50
N PHE A 3 -36.61 -31.65 -12.18
CA PHE A 3 -35.88 -30.61 -11.47
C PHE A 3 -34.44 -31.07 -11.36
N SER A 4 -33.59 -30.60 -12.28
CA SER A 4 -32.15 -30.78 -12.17
C SER A 4 -31.61 -29.71 -11.22
N THR A 5 -31.33 -30.12 -9.99
CA THR A 5 -30.63 -29.31 -8.99
C THR A 5 -29.20 -29.06 -9.45
N ALA A 6 -28.92 -27.86 -9.94
CA ALA A 6 -27.55 -27.39 -10.12
C ALA A 6 -26.99 -26.99 -8.74
N LEU A 7 -26.00 -27.74 -8.25
CA LEU A 7 -25.19 -27.36 -7.10
C LEU A 7 -24.35 -26.13 -7.45
N ALA A 8 -24.66 -24.99 -6.83
CA ALA A 8 -23.77 -23.84 -6.82
C ALA A 8 -22.65 -24.11 -5.80
N VAL A 9 -21.44 -24.38 -6.30
CA VAL A 9 -20.24 -24.42 -5.46
C VAL A 9 -19.82 -22.98 -5.18
N ALA A 10 -20.05 -22.51 -3.96
CA ALA A 10 -19.49 -21.25 -3.48
C ALA A 10 -17.97 -21.43 -3.34
N ALA A 11 -17.21 -20.97 -4.35
CA ALA A 11 -15.77 -20.82 -4.22
C ALA A 11 -15.49 -19.63 -3.28
N ALA A 12 -15.28 -19.92 -2.00
CA ALA A 12 -14.57 -19.00 -1.13
C ALA A 12 -13.18 -18.82 -1.74
N ALA A 13 -12.94 -17.67 -2.37
CA ALA A 13 -11.62 -17.28 -2.82
C ALA A 13 -10.76 -17.06 -1.57
N VAL A 14 -10.18 -18.15 -1.05
CA VAL A 14 -8.99 -18.07 -0.22
C VAL A 14 -7.97 -17.34 -1.08
N ALA A 15 -7.59 -16.13 -0.65
CA ALA A 15 -6.41 -15.48 -1.18
C ALA A 15 -5.23 -16.38 -0.83
N ASN A 16 -4.90 -17.33 -1.72
CA ASN A 16 -3.68 -18.10 -1.60
C ASN A 16 -2.56 -17.07 -1.67
N ALA A 17 -1.96 -16.74 -0.53
CA ALA A 17 -0.70 -16.03 -0.54
C ALA A 17 0.25 -16.84 -1.43
N GLN A 18 0.80 -16.22 -2.47
CA GLN A 18 1.64 -16.92 -3.46
C GLN A 18 2.97 -17.45 -2.87
N ARG A 19 3.20 -17.26 -1.57
CA ARG A 19 4.37 -17.72 -0.82
C ARG A 19 4.08 -19.02 -0.06
N PRO A 20 5.09 -19.89 0.14
CA PRO A 20 5.03 -20.97 1.11
C PRO A 20 4.68 -20.44 2.51
N SER A 21 3.86 -21.19 3.26
CA SER A 21 3.35 -20.78 4.58
C SER A 21 4.44 -20.66 5.65
N ASP A 22 5.56 -21.34 5.46
CA ASP A 22 6.72 -21.41 6.35
C ASP A 22 7.80 -20.36 6.02
N THR A 23 7.69 -19.64 4.89
CA THR A 23 8.66 -18.59 4.51
C THR A 23 8.15 -17.21 4.89
N PRO A 24 8.86 -16.38 5.67
CA PRO A 24 8.45 -15.01 6.00
C PRO A 24 8.16 -14.13 4.77
N ILE A 25 7.25 -13.15 4.92
CA ILE A 25 6.83 -12.25 3.82
C ILE A 25 8.03 -11.52 3.22
N CYS A 26 8.84 -10.86 4.07
CA CYS A 26 10.01 -10.12 3.63
C CYS A 26 11.00 -11.03 2.91
N ASP A 27 11.29 -12.21 3.47
CA ASP A 27 12.23 -13.16 2.84
C ASP A 27 11.77 -13.60 1.45
N TYR A 28 10.49 -13.98 1.31
CA TYR A 28 9.95 -14.46 0.05
C TYR A 28 9.94 -13.35 -1.01
N TYR A 29 9.32 -12.22 -0.72
CA TYR A 29 9.12 -11.17 -1.72
C TYR A 29 10.40 -10.37 -2.01
N THR A 30 11.30 -10.23 -1.04
CA THR A 30 12.61 -9.62 -1.30
C THR A 30 13.40 -10.48 -2.27
N LYS A 31 13.43 -11.81 -2.08
CA LYS A 31 14.09 -12.71 -3.02
C LYS A 31 13.41 -12.73 -4.40
N ALA A 32 12.07 -12.76 -4.42
CA ALA A 32 11.31 -12.81 -5.68
C ALA A 32 11.45 -11.53 -6.52
N LEU A 33 11.50 -10.36 -5.89
CA LEU A 33 11.46 -9.06 -6.59
C LEU A 33 12.84 -8.40 -6.71
N LEU A 34 13.70 -8.56 -5.69
CA LEU A 34 15.01 -7.89 -5.60
C LEU A 34 16.18 -8.90 -5.70
N LYS A 35 15.89 -10.17 -5.99
CA LYS A 35 16.83 -11.29 -6.22
C LYS A 35 17.60 -11.74 -4.97
N GLU A 36 18.26 -10.83 -4.27
CA GLU A 36 19.06 -11.12 -3.08
C GLU A 36 18.32 -10.76 -1.80
N ASN A 37 18.27 -11.69 -0.84
CA ASN A 37 17.67 -11.44 0.46
C ASN A 37 18.71 -10.86 1.44
N THR A 38 18.84 -9.54 1.44
CA THR A 38 19.69 -8.80 2.38
C THR A 38 18.84 -7.84 3.21
N ALA A 39 19.31 -7.43 4.39
CA ALA A 39 18.60 -6.45 5.22
C ALA A 39 18.29 -5.15 4.45
N LYS A 40 19.23 -4.71 3.59
CA LYS A 40 19.03 -3.57 2.70
C LYS A 40 17.86 -3.80 1.73
N ASN A 41 17.83 -4.94 1.04
CA ASN A 41 16.76 -5.23 0.08
C ASN A 41 15.41 -5.46 0.77
N GLN A 42 15.38 -5.97 2.00
CA GLN A 42 14.15 -6.03 2.79
C GLN A 42 13.62 -4.63 3.11
N ALA A 43 14.49 -3.71 3.54
CA ALA A 43 14.12 -2.32 3.75
C ALA A 43 13.61 -1.67 2.45
N THR A 44 14.31 -1.86 1.32
CA THR A 44 13.89 -1.38 0.01
C THR A 44 12.51 -1.91 -0.38
N LEU A 45 12.24 -3.21 -0.18
CA LEU A 45 10.92 -3.79 -0.45
C LEU A 45 9.83 -3.08 0.35
N LEU A 46 10.04 -2.86 1.65
CA LEU A 46 9.06 -2.19 2.52
C LEU A 46 8.87 -0.73 2.10
N THR A 47 9.94 -0.01 1.77
CA THR A 47 9.87 1.37 1.27
C THR A 47 9.05 1.44 -0.01
N LEU A 48 9.34 0.59 -1.01
CA LEU A 48 8.58 0.55 -2.26
C LEU A 48 7.09 0.24 -2.02
N LEU A 49 6.80 -0.72 -1.14
CA LEU A 49 5.44 -1.13 -0.82
C LEU A 49 4.66 -0.01 -0.13
N VAL A 50 5.21 0.56 0.94
CA VAL A 50 4.55 1.63 1.71
C VAL A 50 4.33 2.85 0.85
N ASN A 51 5.34 3.30 0.10
CA ASN A 51 5.18 4.43 -0.81
C ASN A 51 4.12 4.15 -1.87
N THR A 52 4.11 2.94 -2.47
CA THR A 52 3.09 2.60 -3.47
C THR A 52 1.68 2.62 -2.88
N VAL A 53 1.49 2.14 -1.65
CA VAL A 53 0.19 2.18 -0.96
C VAL A 53 -0.23 3.62 -0.66
N VAL A 54 0.70 4.45 -0.19
CA VAL A 54 0.43 5.80 0.30
C VAL A 54 0.20 6.78 -0.85
N ILE A 55 1.14 6.86 -1.80
CA ILE A 55 1.14 7.87 -2.87
C ILE A 55 0.77 7.30 -4.25
N GLY A 56 0.62 5.99 -4.37
CA GLY A 56 0.37 5.32 -5.65
C GLY A 56 1.66 4.90 -6.33
N ASN A 57 1.57 4.29 -7.51
CA ASN A 57 2.78 3.86 -8.22
C ASN A 57 3.61 5.05 -8.72
N TYR A 58 4.90 5.06 -8.39
CA TYR A 58 5.80 6.20 -8.63
C TYR A 58 7.11 5.80 -9.34
N THR A 59 7.34 4.51 -9.57
CA THR A 59 8.53 3.98 -10.26
C THR A 59 8.41 4.07 -11.79
N MET A 60 9.32 4.75 -12.48
CA MET A 60 9.28 4.81 -13.95
C MET A 60 9.94 3.58 -14.60
N PRO A 61 9.41 3.05 -15.73
CA PRO A 61 8.21 3.47 -16.44
C PRO A 61 6.92 2.86 -15.87
N ASN A 62 5.93 3.70 -15.55
CA ASN A 62 4.61 3.26 -15.11
C ASN A 62 3.64 3.20 -16.30
N MET A 63 3.05 2.04 -16.59
CA MET A 63 2.10 1.90 -17.72
C MET A 63 0.74 2.56 -17.46
N LYS A 64 0.32 2.70 -16.19
CA LYS A 64 -0.92 3.37 -15.77
C LYS A 64 -0.75 3.96 -14.37
N ALA A 65 -1.38 5.10 -14.10
CA ALA A 65 -1.43 5.67 -12.76
C ALA A 65 -2.38 4.84 -11.89
N VAL A 66 -1.86 4.29 -10.79
CA VAL A 66 -2.59 3.60 -9.73
C VAL A 66 -2.54 4.52 -8.52
N PRO A 67 -3.66 5.14 -8.12
CA PRO A 67 -3.68 6.06 -7.00
C PRO A 67 -3.41 5.34 -5.67
N GLY A 68 -2.66 5.99 -4.79
CA GLY A 68 -2.51 5.59 -3.39
C GLY A 68 -3.65 6.12 -2.52
N ILE A 69 -3.62 5.79 -1.23
CA ILE A 69 -4.66 6.17 -0.27
C ILE A 69 -4.78 7.68 -0.03
N LEU A 70 -3.75 8.46 -0.36
CA LEU A 70 -3.79 9.93 -0.24
C LEU A 70 -4.41 10.62 -1.47
N ALA A 71 -4.69 9.88 -2.55
CA ALA A 71 -5.44 10.44 -3.66
C ALA A 71 -6.91 10.62 -3.25
N PRO A 72 -7.56 11.76 -3.59
CA PRO A 72 -8.99 11.92 -3.38
C PRO A 72 -9.79 10.83 -4.08
N GLY A 73 -10.83 10.33 -3.42
CA GLY A 73 -11.69 9.26 -3.91
C GLY A 73 -13.17 9.53 -3.67
N GLU A 74 -14.00 8.55 -4.00
CA GLU A 74 -15.44 8.59 -3.75
C GLU A 74 -15.92 7.22 -3.25
N VAL A 75 -16.69 7.21 -2.17
CA VAL A 75 -17.29 6.01 -1.59
C VAL A 75 -18.79 6.25 -1.44
N ASN A 76 -19.62 5.45 -2.11
CA ASN A 76 -21.08 5.57 -2.09
C ASN A 76 -21.60 6.99 -2.44
N GLY A 77 -20.99 7.68 -3.42
CA GLY A 77 -21.38 9.03 -3.82
C GLY A 77 -20.80 10.15 -2.93
N VAL A 78 -20.02 9.81 -1.91
CA VAL A 78 -19.42 10.78 -0.98
C VAL A 78 -17.94 10.93 -1.33
N LYS A 79 -17.53 12.17 -1.61
CA LYS A 79 -16.11 12.51 -1.80
C LYS A 79 -15.34 12.30 -0.51
N VAL A 80 -14.24 11.57 -0.58
CA VAL A 80 -13.35 11.28 0.54
C VAL A 80 -11.96 11.79 0.20
N ASP A 81 -11.36 12.53 1.12
CA ASP A 81 -9.96 12.96 1.04
C ASP A 81 -9.28 12.66 2.38
N LEU A 82 -8.30 11.77 2.34
CA LEU A 82 -7.55 11.34 3.52
C LEU A 82 -6.28 12.17 3.74
N ALA A 83 -5.80 12.91 2.73
CA ALA A 83 -4.53 13.62 2.82
C ALA A 83 -4.43 14.58 4.03
N PRO A 84 -5.47 15.36 4.40
CA PRO A 84 -5.42 16.26 5.54
C PRO A 84 -5.16 15.58 6.90
N TYR A 85 -5.45 14.28 7.02
CA TYR A 85 -5.22 13.52 8.24
C TYR A 85 -3.75 13.10 8.41
N PHE A 86 -2.97 13.08 7.33
CA PHE A 86 -1.56 12.66 7.33
C PHE A 86 -0.58 13.84 7.24
N SER A 87 -1.01 14.97 6.66
CA SER A 87 -0.14 16.14 6.43
C SER A 87 0.03 17.06 7.65
N GLY A 88 -0.62 16.77 8.77
CA GLY A 88 -0.69 17.66 9.93
C GLY A 88 -1.62 18.86 9.74
N MET A 89 -2.45 18.88 8.70
CA MET A 89 -3.47 19.93 8.51
C MET A 89 -4.60 19.84 9.54
N LEU A 90 -4.86 18.65 10.09
CA LEU A 90 -5.89 18.40 11.09
C LEU A 90 -5.25 17.88 12.39
N ALA A 91 -5.82 18.27 13.53
CA ALA A 91 -5.50 17.67 14.83
C ALA A 91 -6.19 16.31 14.97
N SER A 92 -5.73 15.32 14.19
CA SER A 92 -6.33 13.99 14.09
C SER A 92 -5.63 12.92 14.92
N THR A 93 -4.41 13.18 15.39
CA THR A 93 -3.57 12.18 16.06
C THR A 93 -3.74 12.25 17.56
N ASN A 94 -3.93 11.10 18.21
CA ASN A 94 -3.93 11.02 19.68
C ASN A 94 -2.48 10.95 20.18
N VAL A 95 -2.04 12.00 20.86
CA VAL A 95 -0.75 12.03 21.57
C VAL A 95 -1.03 12.27 23.03
N GLY A 96 -0.94 11.21 23.84
CA GLY A 96 -1.18 11.28 25.28
C GLY A 96 -2.61 11.68 25.66
N GLY A 97 -3.61 11.20 24.91
CA GLY A 97 -5.03 11.49 25.15
C GLY A 97 -5.50 12.84 24.60
N LYS A 98 -4.62 13.59 23.92
CA LYS A 98 -4.94 14.88 23.31
C LYS A 98 -4.80 14.81 21.80
N ALA A 99 -5.72 15.45 21.09
CA ALA A 99 -5.67 15.60 19.66
C ALA A 99 -4.52 16.55 19.27
N GLN A 100 -3.62 16.11 18.40
CA GLN A 100 -2.50 16.90 17.88
C GLN A 100 -2.42 16.81 16.36
N ALA A 101 -1.96 17.90 15.76
CA ALA A 101 -1.62 17.98 14.35
C ALA A 101 -0.19 17.44 14.17
N VAL A 102 -0.07 16.28 13.52
CA VAL A 102 1.21 15.61 13.28
C VAL A 102 1.36 15.39 11.78
N ASN A 103 2.48 15.84 11.22
CA ASN A 103 2.81 15.59 9.82
C ASN A 103 3.58 14.27 9.71
N PHE A 104 2.94 13.26 9.11
CA PHE A 104 3.52 11.94 8.87
C PHE A 104 4.25 11.84 7.52
N LEU A 105 4.21 12.90 6.72
CA LEU A 105 4.81 12.93 5.38
C LEU A 105 6.20 13.60 5.38
N ASP A 106 6.56 14.30 6.46
CA ASP A 106 7.82 15.02 6.60
C ASP A 106 8.94 14.04 7.04
N GLY A 107 9.63 13.43 6.09
CA GLY A 107 10.84 12.63 6.33
C GLY A 107 10.79 11.14 5.99
N GLY A 108 9.70 10.63 5.42
CA GLY A 108 9.57 9.21 5.04
C GLY A 108 9.02 8.93 3.64
N GLY A 109 8.72 9.97 2.86
CA GLY A 109 8.15 9.82 1.52
C GLY A 109 9.13 9.26 0.50
N ALA A 110 8.61 8.81 -0.64
CA ALA A 110 9.43 8.48 -1.80
C ALA A 110 10.24 9.72 -2.21
N GLU A 111 11.55 9.65 -2.03
CA GLU A 111 12.47 10.59 -2.64
C GLU A 111 12.38 10.44 -4.17
N CYS A 112 12.30 11.58 -4.85
CA CYS A 112 12.40 11.63 -6.29
C CYS A 112 13.84 11.24 -6.67
N GLU A 113 14.04 9.98 -7.08
CA GLU A 113 15.34 9.41 -7.48
C GLU A 113 15.97 10.12 -8.72
N THR A 114 15.34 11.17 -9.24
CA THR A 114 15.85 12.05 -10.31
C THR A 114 15.91 13.53 -9.94
N CYS A 115 15.67 13.90 -8.68
CA CYS A 115 15.72 15.31 -8.25
C CYS A 115 17.09 15.73 -7.69
N ASP A 116 18.07 14.82 -7.64
CA ASP A 116 19.48 15.06 -7.29
C ASP A 116 20.34 15.60 -8.47
N VAL A 117 19.71 16.09 -9.55
CA VAL A 117 20.40 16.69 -10.71
C VAL A 117 19.93 18.12 -10.98
N MET A 118 19.75 18.93 -9.94
CA MET A 118 19.57 20.37 -10.11
C MET A 118 20.32 21.19 -9.06
#